data_AF-A0A392W1D2-F1
#
_entry.id   AF-A0A392W1D2-F1
#
_cell.length_a   1.000
_cell.length_b   1.000
_cell.length_c   1.000
_cell.angle_alpha   90.00
_cell.angle_beta   90.00
_cell.angle_gamma   90.00
#
_symmetry.space_group_name_H-M   'P 1'
#
loop_
_entity.id
_entity.type
_entity.pdbx_description
1 polymer ?
#
loop_
_entity_poly.entity_id
_entity_poly.type
_entity_poly.pdbx_seq_one_letter_code
_entity_poly.pdbx_strand_id
1 'polypeptide(L)' 'MPKHVAVIMDGNGRWAKMKGLPTSAGHVAGTRSFKRIVKFCYSWGIK' A
#
# COMPACT_ATOMS: atom_id res chain seq x y z
N MET A 1 -0.44 -5.73 -20.28
CA MET A 1 -0.75 -5.40 -18.87
C MET A 1 -2.16 -5.86 -18.53
N PRO A 2 -2.44 -6.27 -17.28
CA PRO A 2 -3.79 -6.67 -16.86
C PRO A 2 -4.76 -5.48 -16.94
N LYS A 3 -6.04 -5.77 -17.22
CA LYS A 3 -7.09 -4.74 -17.33
C LYS A 3 -7.62 -4.26 -15.97
N HIS A 4 -7.44 -5.04 -14.92
CA HIS A 4 -7.85 -4.74 -13.55
C HIS A 4 -6.96 -5.51 -12.58
N VAL A 5 -6.61 -4.90 -11.45
CA VAL A 5 -5.79 -5.51 -10.40
C VAL A 5 -6.41 -5.24 -9.04
N ALA A 6 -6.61 -6.30 -8.26
CA ALA A 6 -7.02 -6.20 -6.86
C ALA A 6 -5.86 -6.59 -5.95
N VAL A 7 -5.65 -5.84 -4.87
CA VAL A 7 -4.58 -6.09 -3.88
C VAL A 7 -5.14 -5.91 -2.48
N ILE A 8 -4.83 -6.85 -1.59
CA ILE A 8 -5.08 -6.72 -0.15
C ILE A 8 -3.79 -6.18 0.49
N MET A 9 -3.84 -4.95 1.01
CA MET A 9 -2.70 -4.33 1.69
C MET A 9 -2.66 -4.70 3.18
N ASP A 10 -2.33 -5.96 3.47
CA ASP A 10 -2.15 -6.44 4.84
C ASP A 10 -0.74 -6.10 5.41
N GLY A 11 -0.59 -6.19 6.74
CA GLY A 11 0.70 -6.13 7.42
C GLY A 11 1.07 -4.77 7.99
N ASN A 12 0.31 -3.71 7.70
CA ASN A 12 0.58 -2.35 8.17
C ASN A 12 0.66 -2.24 9.71
N GLY A 13 -0.23 -2.93 10.42
CA GLY A 13 -0.21 -2.97 11.90
C GLY A 13 0.99 -3.74 12.45
N ARG A 14 1.35 -4.87 11.85
CA ARG A 14 2.57 -5.64 12.19
C ARG A 14 3.83 -4.81 11.97
N TRP A 15 3.88 -4.09 10.84
CA TRP A 15 4.98 -3.18 10.52
C TRP A 15 5.13 -2.06 11.56
N ALA A 16 4.04 -1.45 12.01
CA ALA A 16 4.08 -0.42 13.05
C ALA A 16 4.58 -1.01 14.39
N LYS A 17 4.06 -2.17 14.79
CA LYS A 17 4.44 -2.86 16.03
C LYS A 17 5.93 -3.21 16.05
N MET A 18 6.48 -3.74 14.95
CA MET A 18 7.91 -4.06 14.85
C MET A 18 8.82 -2.83 14.98
N LYS A 19 8.28 -1.63 14.76
CA LYS A 19 9.01 -0.36 14.89
C LYS A 19 8.71 0.38 16.19
N GLY A 20 7.94 -0.23 17.11
CA GLY A 20 7.51 0.44 18.34
C GLY A 20 6.60 1.65 18.09
N LEU A 21 5.92 1.70 16.94
CA LEU A 21 5.06 2.82 16.54
C LEU A 21 3.58 2.51 16.80
N PRO A 22 2.74 3.54 16.98
CA PRO A 22 1.29 3.37 17.02
C PRO A 22 0.75 2.78 15.70
N THR A 23 -0.33 2.02 15.77
CA THR A 23 -1.01 1.41 14.59
C THR A 23 -1.36 2.43 13.51
N SER A 24 -1.71 3.66 13.89
CA SER A 24 -1.99 4.77 12.97
C SER A 24 -0.81 5.09 12.05
N ALA A 25 0.43 4.99 12.53
CA ALA A 25 1.63 5.17 11.71
C ALA A 25 1.73 4.09 10.63
N GLY A 26 1.31 2.86 10.94
CA GLY A 26 1.19 1.77 9.98
C GLY A 26 0.17 2.08 8.88
N HIS A 27 -1.00 2.61 9.23
CA HIS A 27 -2.00 3.03 8.24
C HIS A 27 -1.47 4.14 7.32
N VAL A 28 -0.79 5.15 7.87
CA VAL A 28 -0.17 6.22 7.08
C VAL A 28 0.89 5.67 6.13
N ALA A 29 1.73 4.74 6.59
CA ALA A 29 2.70 4.05 5.75
C ALA A 29 2.00 3.26 4.62
N GLY A 30 0.93 2.54 4.94
CA GLY A 30 0.09 1.83 3.97
C GLY A 30 -0.46 2.76 2.89
N THR A 31 -0.99 3.94 3.25
CA THR A 31 -1.47 4.93 2.28
C THR A 31 -0.36 5.44 1.36
N ARG A 32 0.86 5.64 1.88
CA ARG A 32 2.00 6.07 1.05
C ARG A 32 2.39 4.99 0.03
N SER A 33 2.41 3.72 0.45
CA SER A 33 2.66 2.57 -0.43
C SER A 33 1.56 2.43 -1.48
N PHE A 34 0.30 2.54 -1.10
CA PHE A 34 -0.84 2.52 -2.02
C PHE A 34 -0.71 3.56 -3.13
N LYS A 35 -0.40 4.81 -2.76
CA LYS A 35 -0.21 5.90 -3.73
C LYS A 35 0.89 5.60 -4.74
N ARG A 36 1.96 4.89 -4.34
CA ARG A 36 3.03 4.48 -5.27
C ARG A 36 2.54 3.38 -6.21
N ILE A 37 1.85 2.38 -5.69
CA ILE A 37 1.29 1.27 -6.48
C ILE A 37 0.32 1.80 -7.54
N VAL A 38 -0.62 2.66 -7.16
CA VAL A 38 -1.59 3.27 -8.10
C VAL A 38 -0.88 4.04 -9.22
N LYS A 39 0.16 4.82 -8.89
CA LYS A 39 0.96 5.54 -9.89
C LYS A 39 1.67 4.58 -10.85
N PHE A 40 2.22 3.48 -10.35
CA PHE A 40 2.84 2.47 -11.21
C PHE A 40 1.82 1.78 -12.11
N CYS A 41 0.68 1.35 -11.56
CA CYS A 41 -0.40 0.74 -12.33
C CYS A 41 -0.83 1.67 -13.48
N TYR A 42 -1.03 2.94 -13.18
CA TYR A 42 -1.36 3.95 -14.18
C TYR A 42 -0.26 4.09 -15.25
N SER A 43 1.01 4.20 -14.85
CA SER A 43 2.13 4.30 -15.80
C SER A 43 2.30 3.07 -16.70
N TRP A 44 1.82 1.91 -16.25
CA TRP A 44 1.82 0.66 -17.00
C TRP A 44 0.55 0.47 -17.85
N GLY A 45 -0.39 1.41 -17.82
CA GLY A 45 -1.63 1.32 -18.60
C GLY A 45 -2.65 0.32 -18.05
N ILE A 46 -2.55 -0.03 -16.76
CA ILE A 46 -3.60 -0.75 -16.03
C ILE A 46 -4.75 0.25 -15.82
N LYS A 47 -5.99 -0.18 -16.11
CA LYS A 47 -7.19 0.66 -16.12
C LYS A 47 -8.10 0.40 -14.93
#